data_AF-A0A953PPN5-F1
#
_entry.id   AF-A0A953PPN5-F1
#
_cell.length_a   1.000
_cell.length_b   1.000
_cell.length_c   1.000
_cell.angle_alpha   90.00
_cell.angle_beta   90.00
_cell.angle_gamma   90.00
#
_symmetry.space_group_name_H-M   'P 1'
#
loop_
_entity.id
_entity.type
_entity.pdbx_description
1 polymer ?
#
loop_
_entity_poly.entity_id
_entity_poly.type
_entity_poly.pdbx_seq_one_letter_code
_entity_poly.pdbx_strand_id
1 'polypeptide(L)'
;MQSPARVCLMLMGLIVATSLASAPRAQQPAPAGATMSADEVVDRITKAEAALTARMRAYHPLVEVYIQNLAPDPKLGTVPTHDDYFLGQFEGKDGPNLIPLSPSKGSFHPASLLARPFNVQYLPAGFAATTVPDWRLIDRERYEFAFIRREFLGEARTIVLDIHPKSGSADGFTGRIWVEDRDFNIVRFNGISRNIDHTLSSFFRKKLSFHVDSWRVNVLPGLWLPAYVYCEETDLSDRPALPRMPRIKSQVRLWGYELKGTAVQSEFTSILLDAPTVQDSSDQTKQLSPVQSQRRWEQQAEDNVLDRLSRAGFLAPAGRVDAVLETVLNNLEVTNNLTIDPPLKCRVLLTAPLESFTVGHTIVLSRGLIDVLPDEASLAMVLGHELSHALLGHQLIDTKFAFADRLMVPDSELLGTLRFRHPSSEESAADTKVVELLSKSPYKDKLADAGLFLRAVAANAKALTNLIQPHMGDFIIEGGQPLGVLMQKAPELAPEKLDQIAALPLGARLVVDPWSDRLELLRTPSVPLTSAREKVPLAITPLMPYIRYAEAPARTTAQQD
;
A
#
# COMPACT_ATOMS: atom_id res chain seq x y z
N MET A 1 27.93 -33.65 -94.62
CA MET A 1 27.11 -34.17 -95.74
C MET A 1 25.65 -33.81 -95.48
N GLN A 2 25.08 -33.04 -96.41
CA GLN A 2 23.66 -32.86 -96.74
C GLN A 2 22.65 -32.43 -95.65
N SER A 3 22.25 -31.15 -95.75
CA SER A 3 20.89 -30.64 -95.48
C SER A 3 19.96 -31.02 -96.68
N PRO A 4 18.64 -30.69 -96.74
CA PRO A 4 17.73 -30.04 -95.77
C PRO A 4 16.28 -30.62 -95.73
N ALA A 5 15.42 -29.91 -94.99
CA ALA A 5 13.97 -29.69 -95.22
C ALA A 5 12.96 -30.51 -94.40
N ARG A 6 12.16 -29.80 -93.59
CA ARG A 6 10.75 -29.52 -93.92
C ARG A 6 10.16 -28.41 -93.05
N VAL A 7 9.35 -27.60 -93.73
CA VAL A 7 8.68 -26.35 -93.32
C VAL A 7 7.16 -26.61 -93.22
N CYS A 8 6.46 -25.71 -92.51
CA CYS A 8 5.01 -25.48 -92.40
C CYS A 8 4.21 -26.44 -91.50
N LEU A 9 3.68 -26.05 -90.33
CA LEU A 9 2.81 -24.94 -89.88
C LEU A 9 1.30 -25.24 -90.02
N MET A 10 0.63 -25.12 -88.86
CA MET A 10 -0.81 -25.06 -88.54
C MET A 10 -1.68 -26.33 -88.60
N LEU A 11 -2.18 -26.73 -87.42
CA LEU A 11 -3.60 -27.01 -87.24
C LEU A 11 -4.03 -26.74 -85.78
N MET A 12 -5.04 -25.89 -85.63
CA MET A 12 -5.80 -25.63 -84.40
C MET A 12 -6.38 -26.92 -83.82
N GLY A 13 -6.21 -27.11 -82.51
CA GLY A 13 -6.90 -28.13 -81.73
C GLY A 13 -7.51 -27.52 -80.47
N LEU A 14 -8.81 -27.28 -80.51
CA LEU A 14 -9.67 -26.83 -79.43
C LEU A 14 -9.70 -27.91 -78.32
N ILE A 15 -9.29 -27.60 -77.08
CA ILE A 15 -9.51 -28.47 -75.92
C ILE A 15 -10.46 -27.75 -74.96
N VAL A 16 -11.69 -28.28 -74.93
CA VAL A 16 -12.79 -27.89 -74.05
C VAL A 16 -12.60 -28.54 -72.67
N ALA A 17 -12.95 -27.76 -71.65
CA ALA A 17 -12.80 -28.02 -70.23
C ALA A 17 -13.58 -29.24 -69.70
N THR A 18 -12.97 -29.96 -68.77
CA THR A 18 -13.66 -30.81 -67.79
C THR A 18 -13.45 -30.23 -66.39
N SER A 19 -14.52 -29.72 -65.83
CA SER A 19 -14.63 -29.22 -64.46
C SER A 19 -14.58 -30.37 -63.45
N LEU A 20 -13.51 -30.48 -62.67
CA LEU A 20 -13.50 -31.26 -61.43
C LEU A 20 -14.15 -30.41 -60.34
N ALA A 21 -15.38 -30.76 -59.98
CA ALA A 21 -16.07 -30.21 -58.82
C ALA A 21 -15.29 -30.59 -57.55
N SER A 22 -14.72 -29.58 -56.87
CA SER A 22 -14.16 -29.72 -55.54
C SER A 22 -15.29 -29.95 -54.53
N ALA A 23 -15.37 -31.16 -53.98
CA ALA A 23 -16.25 -31.48 -52.86
C ALA A 23 -15.92 -30.58 -51.65
N PRO A 24 -16.92 -30.11 -50.88
CA PRO A 24 -16.65 -29.33 -49.68
C PRO A 24 -15.93 -30.26 -48.69
N ARG A 25 -14.68 -29.91 -48.38
CA ARG A 25 -13.93 -30.52 -47.27
C ARG A 25 -14.75 -30.26 -46.02
N ALA A 26 -15.39 -31.31 -45.49
CA ALA A 26 -15.99 -31.26 -44.17
C ALA A 26 -14.91 -30.74 -43.20
N GLN A 27 -15.14 -29.55 -42.65
CA GLN A 27 -14.34 -29.05 -41.53
C GLN A 27 -14.45 -30.13 -40.45
N GLN A 28 -13.33 -30.80 -40.17
CA GLN A 28 -13.17 -31.50 -38.92
C GLN A 28 -13.51 -30.48 -37.82
N PRO A 29 -14.47 -30.78 -36.93
CA PRO A 29 -14.65 -29.95 -35.75
C PRO A 29 -13.29 -29.87 -35.06
N ALA A 30 -12.86 -28.65 -34.71
CA ALA A 30 -11.72 -28.46 -33.83
C ALA A 30 -11.88 -29.41 -32.63
N PRO A 31 -10.82 -30.09 -32.17
CA PRO A 31 -10.94 -30.98 -31.03
C PRO A 31 -11.60 -30.19 -29.89
N ALA A 32 -12.74 -30.72 -29.43
CA ALA A 32 -13.46 -30.20 -28.27
C ALA A 32 -12.44 -29.94 -27.17
N GLY A 33 -12.49 -28.73 -26.57
CA GLY A 33 -11.49 -28.28 -25.60
C GLY A 33 -11.14 -29.39 -24.62
N ALA A 34 -9.86 -29.76 -24.57
CA ALA A 34 -9.37 -30.78 -23.65
C ALA A 34 -9.82 -30.40 -22.24
N THR A 35 -10.73 -31.17 -21.67
CA THR A 35 -11.08 -31.08 -20.26
C THR A 35 -9.83 -31.45 -19.48
N MET A 36 -9.09 -30.45 -18.99
CA MET A 36 -7.93 -30.66 -18.14
C MET A 36 -8.31 -31.53 -16.94
N SER A 37 -7.46 -32.48 -16.59
CA SER A 37 -7.70 -33.32 -15.42
C SER A 37 -7.51 -32.51 -14.12
N ALA A 38 -8.09 -32.98 -13.01
CA ALA A 38 -7.89 -32.34 -11.71
C ALA A 38 -6.40 -32.32 -11.31
N ASP A 39 -5.67 -33.39 -11.61
CA ASP A 39 -4.24 -33.51 -11.33
C ASP A 39 -3.43 -32.49 -12.16
N GLU A 40 -3.76 -32.30 -13.44
CA GLU A 40 -3.09 -31.30 -14.28
C GLU A 40 -3.31 -29.87 -13.77
N VAL A 41 -4.48 -29.58 -13.21
CA VAL A 41 -4.77 -28.27 -12.59
C VAL A 41 -3.90 -28.08 -11.35
N VAL A 42 -3.82 -29.09 -10.48
CA VAL A 42 -2.98 -29.03 -9.26
C VAL A 42 -1.50 -28.87 -9.61
N ASP A 43 -0.99 -29.62 -10.58
CA ASP A 43 0.42 -29.53 -10.99
C ASP A 43 0.78 -28.13 -11.53
N ARG A 44 -0.16 -27.46 -12.24
CA ARG A 44 0.03 -26.08 -12.69
C ARG A 44 -0.01 -25.06 -11.54
N ILE A 45 -0.90 -25.25 -10.57
CA ILE A 45 -0.94 -24.43 -9.35
C ILE A 45 0.39 -24.53 -8.60
N THR A 46 0.88 -25.75 -8.36
CA THR A 46 2.16 -25.99 -7.68
C THR A 46 3.31 -25.32 -8.42
N LYS A 47 3.34 -25.40 -9.76
CA LYS A 47 4.36 -24.72 -10.58
C LYS A 47 4.29 -23.20 -10.46
N ALA A 48 3.09 -22.62 -10.50
CA ALA A 48 2.89 -21.18 -10.35
C ALA A 48 3.32 -20.69 -8.95
N GLU A 49 2.95 -21.41 -7.89
CA GLU A 49 3.40 -21.12 -6.52
C GLU A 49 4.91 -21.22 -6.38
N ALA A 50 5.54 -22.26 -6.93
CA ALA A 50 7.00 -22.40 -6.89
C ALA A 50 7.71 -21.23 -7.58
N ALA A 51 7.19 -20.78 -8.72
CA ALA A 51 7.71 -19.60 -9.43
C ALA A 51 7.53 -18.32 -8.59
N LEU A 52 6.40 -18.16 -7.90
CA LEU A 52 6.20 -17.04 -6.98
C LEU A 52 7.18 -17.09 -5.81
N THR A 53 7.32 -18.22 -5.13
CA THR A 53 8.25 -18.37 -4.00
C THR A 53 9.67 -18.03 -4.43
N ALA A 54 10.11 -18.49 -5.62
CA ALA A 54 11.41 -18.13 -6.16
C ALA A 54 11.55 -16.61 -6.39
N ARG A 55 10.51 -15.94 -6.91
CA ARG A 55 10.48 -14.47 -7.07
C ARG A 55 10.54 -13.75 -5.73
N MET A 56 9.78 -14.20 -4.72
CA MET A 56 9.79 -13.60 -3.38
C MET A 56 11.15 -13.70 -2.69
N ARG A 57 11.99 -14.69 -3.04
CA ARG A 57 13.38 -14.75 -2.57
C ARG A 57 14.30 -13.70 -3.22
N ALA A 58 13.92 -13.17 -4.38
CA ALA A 58 14.68 -12.17 -5.11
C ALA A 58 14.20 -10.74 -4.82
N TYR A 59 12.91 -10.57 -4.50
CA TYR A 59 12.35 -9.28 -4.13
C TYR A 59 12.55 -8.97 -2.64
N HIS A 60 12.70 -7.68 -2.34
CA HIS A 60 12.85 -7.17 -0.98
C HIS A 60 11.83 -6.05 -0.68
N PRO A 61 10.51 -6.32 -0.82
CA PRO A 61 9.49 -5.31 -0.59
C PRO A 61 9.51 -4.83 0.86
N LEU A 62 9.02 -3.62 1.07
CA LEU A 62 8.64 -3.13 2.38
C LEU A 62 7.40 -3.88 2.85
N VAL A 63 7.36 -4.19 4.14
CA VAL A 63 6.23 -4.82 4.81
C VAL A 63 5.86 -3.98 6.02
N GLU A 64 4.64 -3.48 6.01
CA GLU A 64 4.01 -2.84 7.16
C GLU A 64 3.03 -3.83 7.80
N VAL A 65 3.12 -3.97 9.11
CA VAL A 65 2.20 -4.76 9.92
C VAL A 65 1.59 -3.84 10.97
N TYR A 66 0.27 -3.68 10.93
CA TYR A 66 -0.49 -2.97 11.96
C TYR A 66 -1.47 -3.92 12.63
N ILE A 67 -1.50 -3.92 13.96
CA ILE A 67 -2.26 -4.86 14.78
C ILE A 67 -3.10 -4.09 15.80
N GLN A 68 -4.36 -4.51 15.99
CA GLN A 68 -5.25 -3.98 17.03
C GLN A 68 -5.78 -5.12 17.91
N ASN A 69 -5.56 -4.99 19.22
CA ASN A 69 -6.18 -5.82 20.23
C ASN A 69 -7.54 -5.21 20.61
N LEU A 70 -8.57 -6.04 20.62
CA LEU A 70 -9.96 -5.64 20.72
C LEU A 70 -10.60 -6.15 22.01
N ALA A 71 -11.49 -5.34 22.58
CA ALA A 71 -12.41 -5.74 23.63
C ALA A 71 -13.86 -5.72 23.11
N PRO A 72 -14.71 -6.66 23.55
CA PRO A 72 -16.15 -6.60 23.31
C PRO A 72 -16.78 -5.31 23.82
N ASP A 73 -17.66 -4.71 23.03
CA ASP A 73 -18.51 -3.60 23.43
C ASP A 73 -19.99 -3.92 23.09
N PRO A 74 -20.94 -3.81 24.04
CA PRO A 74 -22.34 -4.16 23.79
C PRO A 74 -22.98 -3.39 22.63
N LYS A 75 -22.58 -2.13 22.43
CA LYS A 75 -23.18 -1.21 21.46
C LYS A 75 -22.38 -1.19 20.17
N LEU A 76 -21.07 -1.07 20.27
CA LEU A 76 -20.13 -0.92 19.14
C LEU A 76 -19.60 -2.25 18.61
N GLY A 77 -19.91 -3.37 19.27
CA GLY A 77 -19.43 -4.70 18.88
C GLY A 77 -18.03 -4.94 19.44
N THR A 78 -17.01 -4.27 18.88
CA THR A 78 -15.65 -4.31 19.41
C THR A 78 -15.01 -2.93 19.39
N VAL A 79 -14.14 -2.68 20.37
CA VAL A 79 -13.35 -1.43 20.47
C VAL A 79 -11.87 -1.76 20.63
N PRO A 80 -10.96 -0.97 20.01
CA PRO A 80 -9.53 -1.13 20.23
C PRO A 80 -9.13 -0.80 21.66
N THR A 81 -8.14 -1.54 22.17
CA THR A 81 -7.60 -1.39 23.52
C THR A 81 -6.09 -1.22 23.55
N HIS A 82 -5.42 -1.76 22.54
CA HIS A 82 -3.98 -1.67 22.35
C HIS A 82 -3.67 -1.88 20.88
N ASP A 83 -2.62 -1.26 20.37
CA ASP A 83 -2.09 -1.52 19.04
C ASP A 83 -0.60 -1.85 19.06
N ASP A 84 -0.14 -2.51 18.01
CA ASP A 84 1.27 -2.73 17.72
C ASP A 84 1.52 -2.39 16.24
N TYR A 85 2.70 -1.84 15.96
CA TYR A 85 3.10 -1.45 14.61
C TYR A 85 4.52 -1.94 14.32
N PHE A 86 4.71 -2.51 13.13
CA PHE A 86 6.00 -2.93 12.63
C PHE A 86 6.17 -2.47 11.18
N LEU A 87 7.36 -1.97 10.87
CA LEU A 87 7.78 -1.68 9.50
C LEU A 87 9.14 -2.32 9.28
N GLY A 88 9.26 -3.06 8.20
CA GLY A 88 10.51 -3.73 7.86
C GLY A 88 10.62 -4.05 6.38
N GLN A 89 11.77 -4.60 6.00
CA GLN A 89 12.03 -5.11 4.67
C GLN A 89 11.93 -6.63 4.67
N PHE A 90 11.23 -7.18 3.68
CA PHE A 90 11.11 -8.61 3.48
C PHE A 90 12.45 -9.20 3.01
N GLU A 91 12.87 -10.31 3.64
CA GLU A 91 14.01 -11.11 3.21
C GLU A 91 13.57 -12.56 3.13
N GLY A 92 13.77 -13.18 1.96
CA GLY A 92 13.23 -14.50 1.63
C GLY A 92 14.29 -15.59 1.46
N LYS A 93 15.59 -15.25 1.45
CA LYS A 93 16.69 -16.20 1.13
C LYS A 93 16.64 -17.49 1.93
N ASP A 94 16.52 -17.39 3.25
CA ASP A 94 16.48 -18.51 4.19
C ASP A 94 15.06 -18.82 4.71
N GLY A 95 14.04 -18.36 3.99
CA GLY A 95 12.64 -18.37 4.42
C GLY A 95 12.13 -16.96 4.74
N PRO A 96 10.83 -16.81 5.04
CA PRO A 96 10.22 -15.51 5.30
C PRO A 96 10.78 -14.89 6.57
N ASN A 97 11.43 -13.75 6.43
CA ASN A 97 11.91 -12.94 7.55
C ASN A 97 11.58 -11.46 7.31
N LEU A 98 11.62 -10.68 8.39
CA LEU A 98 11.43 -9.24 8.35
C LEU A 98 12.59 -8.52 9.02
N ILE A 99 13.34 -7.74 8.25
CA ILE A 99 14.41 -6.87 8.73
C ILE A 99 13.78 -5.56 9.21
N PRO A 100 13.85 -5.21 10.50
CA PRO A 100 13.20 -4.00 11.01
C PRO A 100 13.78 -2.72 10.40
N LEU A 101 12.90 -1.80 9.96
CA LEU A 101 13.26 -0.47 9.45
C LEU A 101 12.85 0.67 10.39
N SER A 102 11.99 0.37 11.36
CA SER A 102 11.69 1.25 12.47
C SER A 102 12.16 0.58 13.75
N PRO A 103 12.82 1.29 14.69
CA PRO A 103 13.07 0.75 16.01
C PRO A 103 11.72 0.35 16.61
N SER A 104 11.57 -0.90 17.03
CA SER A 104 10.34 -1.38 17.67
C SER A 104 10.13 -0.56 18.96
N LYS A 105 9.32 0.50 18.89
CA LYS A 105 8.91 1.30 20.06
C LYS A 105 7.82 0.61 20.88
N GLY A 106 7.59 -0.68 20.65
CA GLY A 106 6.89 -1.57 21.57
C GLY A 106 7.76 -1.86 22.80
N SER A 107 7.73 -0.94 23.76
CA SER A 107 8.18 -1.08 25.15
C SER A 107 8.84 -2.40 25.54
N PHE A 108 10.17 -2.49 25.42
CA PHE A 108 11.01 -3.41 26.21
C PHE A 108 11.10 -2.96 27.69
N HIS A 109 9.96 -2.54 28.28
CA HIS A 109 9.86 -2.30 29.71
C HIS A 109 9.19 -3.52 30.36
N PRO A 110 9.82 -4.20 31.33
CA PRO A 110 9.21 -5.34 32.04
C PRO A 110 7.86 -4.99 32.69
N ALA A 111 7.58 -3.70 32.95
CA ALA A 111 6.28 -3.21 33.41
C ALA A 111 5.19 -3.20 32.31
N SER A 112 5.53 -3.08 31.03
CA SER A 112 4.58 -3.12 29.90
C SER A 112 4.01 -4.52 29.65
N LEU A 113 4.73 -5.57 30.04
CA LEU A 113 4.26 -6.95 29.96
C LEU A 113 3.11 -7.24 30.94
N LEU A 114 2.97 -6.44 32.01
CA LEU A 114 1.89 -6.57 33.00
C LEU A 114 0.61 -5.82 32.58
N ALA A 115 0.72 -4.85 31.67
CA ALA A 115 -0.40 -3.99 31.24
C ALA A 115 -1.11 -4.47 29.98
N ARG A 116 -0.59 -5.50 29.29
CA ARG A 116 -1.26 -6.07 28.13
C ARG A 116 -2.43 -6.96 28.58
N PRO A 117 -3.67 -6.73 28.11
CA PRO A 117 -4.80 -7.62 28.42
C PRO A 117 -4.58 -9.06 27.91
N PHE A 118 -3.64 -9.23 26.98
CA PHE A 118 -3.09 -10.50 26.53
C PHE A 118 -1.55 -10.38 26.48
N ASN A 119 -0.80 -11.19 27.22
CA ASN A 119 0.68 -11.21 27.22
C ASN A 119 1.28 -11.72 25.89
N VAL A 120 0.79 -11.25 24.74
CA VAL A 120 1.22 -11.70 23.41
C VAL A 120 2.41 -10.86 22.99
N GLN A 121 3.50 -11.52 22.62
CA GLN A 121 4.58 -10.89 21.88
C GLN A 121 4.48 -11.34 20.42
N TYR A 122 4.18 -10.37 19.55
CA TYR A 122 4.10 -10.59 18.12
C TYR A 122 5.50 -10.69 17.51
N LEU A 123 5.69 -11.68 16.64
CA LEU A 123 6.92 -11.88 15.90
C LEU A 123 6.71 -11.42 14.44
N PRO A 124 7.39 -10.35 13.99
CA PRO A 124 7.16 -9.80 12.65
C PRO A 124 7.42 -10.78 11.51
N ALA A 125 8.37 -11.72 11.68
CA ALA A 125 8.65 -12.77 10.71
C ALA A 125 7.43 -13.70 10.46
N GLY A 126 6.58 -13.92 11.46
CA GLY A 126 5.35 -14.69 11.29
C GLY A 126 4.36 -14.01 10.34
N PHE A 127 4.30 -12.67 10.33
CA PHE A 127 3.47 -11.90 9.39
C PHE A 127 4.08 -11.86 7.99
N ALA A 128 5.40 -11.91 7.85
CA ALA A 128 6.03 -12.12 6.55
C ALA A 128 5.69 -13.50 5.96
N ALA A 129 5.53 -14.51 6.83
CA ALA A 129 5.17 -15.86 6.43
C ALA A 129 3.74 -16.00 5.88
N THR A 130 2.82 -15.09 6.23
CA THR A 130 1.41 -15.11 5.76
C THR A 130 1.22 -14.66 4.30
N THR A 131 2.29 -14.34 3.59
CA THR A 131 2.27 -13.89 2.19
C THR A 131 2.00 -15.01 1.18
N VAL A 132 2.25 -16.26 1.55
CA VAL A 132 1.92 -17.47 0.78
C VAL A 132 1.22 -18.49 1.68
N PRO A 133 0.42 -19.43 1.13
CA PRO A 133 -0.27 -20.42 1.96
C PRO A 133 0.73 -21.34 2.68
N ASP A 134 1.77 -21.82 1.99
CA ASP A 134 2.85 -22.60 2.58
C ASP A 134 4.17 -22.39 1.81
N TRP A 135 5.23 -22.02 2.55
CA TRP A 135 6.58 -21.85 2.01
C TRP A 135 7.26 -23.18 1.63
N ARG A 136 6.74 -24.31 2.11
CA ARG A 136 7.13 -25.67 1.69
C ARG A 136 6.40 -26.13 0.42
N LEU A 137 5.70 -25.21 -0.26
CA LEU A 137 4.85 -25.41 -1.43
C LEU A 137 3.61 -26.29 -1.16
N ILE A 138 2.57 -26.04 -1.94
CA ILE A 138 1.38 -26.87 -1.97
C ILE A 138 1.45 -27.79 -3.19
N ASP A 139 1.46 -29.09 -2.95
CA ASP A 139 1.54 -30.11 -3.99
C ASP A 139 0.61 -31.28 -3.64
N ARG A 140 0.36 -32.15 -4.61
CA ARG A 140 -0.49 -33.33 -4.44
C ARG A 140 0.09 -34.40 -3.52
N GLU A 141 1.37 -34.36 -3.18
CA GLU A 141 1.98 -35.32 -2.25
C GLU A 141 1.66 -34.95 -0.81
N ARG A 142 1.64 -33.65 -0.51
CA ARG A 142 1.36 -33.10 0.81
C ARG A 142 -0.10 -32.72 1.04
N TYR A 143 -0.84 -32.37 -0.02
CA TYR A 143 -2.18 -31.81 0.08
C TYR A 143 -3.24 -32.59 -0.68
N GLU A 144 -4.45 -32.56 -0.12
CA GLU A 144 -5.69 -32.91 -0.81
C GLU A 144 -6.36 -31.64 -1.32
N PHE A 145 -6.89 -31.70 -2.54
CA PHE A 145 -7.57 -30.58 -3.19
C PHE A 145 -9.02 -30.98 -3.48
N ALA A 146 -9.96 -30.16 -3.05
CA ALA A 146 -11.39 -30.34 -3.30
C ALA A 146 -11.94 -29.17 -4.10
N PHE A 147 -12.46 -29.43 -5.30
CA PHE A 147 -13.10 -28.39 -6.10
C PHE A 147 -14.43 -27.96 -5.48
N ILE A 148 -14.60 -26.65 -5.33
CA ILE A 148 -15.82 -26.07 -4.75
C ILE A 148 -16.68 -25.46 -5.84
N ARG A 149 -16.13 -24.49 -6.59
CA ARG A 149 -16.85 -23.74 -7.62
C ARG A 149 -15.91 -22.92 -8.50
N ARG A 150 -16.48 -22.24 -9.49
CA ARG A 150 -15.85 -21.12 -10.18
C ARG A 150 -16.52 -19.82 -9.73
N GLU A 151 -15.73 -18.77 -9.56
CA GLU A 151 -16.26 -17.43 -9.25
C GLU A 151 -15.36 -16.33 -9.82
N PHE A 152 -15.90 -15.13 -9.92
CA PHE A 152 -15.13 -13.94 -10.29
C PHE A 152 -14.64 -13.23 -9.04
N LEU A 153 -13.35 -12.89 -9.01
CA LEU A 153 -12.80 -11.88 -8.11
C LEU A 153 -12.45 -10.67 -8.99
N GLY A 154 -13.29 -9.64 -8.96
CA GLY A 154 -13.19 -8.53 -9.92
C GLY A 154 -13.29 -9.03 -11.37
N GLU A 155 -12.24 -8.82 -12.15
CA GLU A 155 -12.12 -9.28 -13.54
C GLU A 155 -11.53 -10.70 -13.66
N ALA A 156 -10.88 -11.20 -12.61
CA ALA A 156 -10.24 -12.51 -12.61
C ALA A 156 -11.28 -13.63 -12.47
N ARG A 157 -11.32 -14.53 -13.45
CA ARG A 157 -12.06 -15.79 -13.35
C ARG A 157 -11.24 -16.77 -12.54
N THR A 158 -11.83 -17.30 -11.48
CA THR A 158 -11.12 -18.17 -10.53
C THR A 158 -11.75 -19.54 -10.40
N ILE A 159 -10.90 -20.54 -10.18
CA ILE A 159 -11.23 -21.87 -9.69
C ILE A 159 -11.03 -21.84 -8.17
N VAL A 160 -12.06 -22.21 -7.42
CA VAL A 160 -12.04 -22.22 -5.96
C VAL A 160 -11.85 -23.64 -5.46
N LEU A 161 -10.79 -23.85 -4.68
CA LEU A 161 -10.41 -25.16 -4.13
C LEU A 161 -10.27 -25.06 -2.61
N ASP A 162 -10.77 -26.05 -1.89
CA ASP A 162 -10.41 -26.25 -0.49
C ASP A 162 -9.18 -27.19 -0.43
N ILE A 163 -8.20 -26.85 0.41
CA ILE A 163 -6.96 -27.59 0.57
C ILE A 163 -6.70 -27.98 2.03
N HIS A 164 -6.25 -29.22 2.22
CA HIS A 164 -5.97 -29.80 3.53
C HIS A 164 -4.68 -30.63 3.48
N PRO A 165 -3.77 -30.52 4.46
CA PRO A 165 -2.57 -31.35 4.51
C PRO A 165 -2.94 -32.81 4.82
N LYS A 166 -2.39 -33.76 4.06
CA LYS A 166 -2.65 -35.21 4.19
C LYS A 166 -2.17 -35.79 5.53
N SER A 167 -1.08 -35.25 6.05
CA SER A 167 -0.48 -35.58 7.35
C SER A 167 -1.20 -34.92 8.54
N GLY A 168 -2.24 -34.12 8.28
CA GLY A 168 -3.04 -33.41 9.28
C GLY A 168 -2.73 -31.90 9.36
N SER A 169 -3.66 -31.13 9.94
CA SER A 169 -3.63 -29.65 9.95
C SER A 169 -2.46 -28.99 10.68
N ALA A 170 -1.63 -29.77 11.37
CA ALA A 170 -0.40 -29.26 11.98
C ALA A 170 0.77 -29.15 10.98
N ASP A 171 0.73 -29.87 9.86
CA ASP A 171 1.84 -29.94 8.89
C ASP A 171 1.79 -28.84 7.82
N GLY A 172 0.72 -28.03 7.77
CA GLY A 172 0.63 -26.94 6.80
C GLY A 172 -0.71 -26.19 6.83
N PHE A 173 -0.92 -25.36 5.81
CA PHE A 173 -2.13 -24.56 5.66
C PHE A 173 -3.41 -25.39 5.48
N THR A 174 -4.50 -24.97 6.09
CA THR A 174 -5.83 -25.55 5.87
C THR A 174 -6.79 -24.42 5.54
N GLY A 175 -7.46 -24.49 4.39
CA GLY A 175 -8.36 -23.42 3.98
C GLY A 175 -8.74 -23.47 2.52
N ARG A 176 -9.13 -22.32 1.99
CA ARG A 176 -9.60 -22.13 0.62
C ARG A 176 -8.62 -21.30 -0.19
N ILE A 177 -8.40 -21.68 -1.43
CA ILE A 177 -7.60 -20.95 -2.40
C ILE A 177 -8.44 -20.58 -3.63
N TRP A 178 -8.16 -19.41 -4.19
CA TRP A 178 -8.73 -18.91 -5.43
C TRP A 178 -7.62 -18.82 -6.46
N VAL A 179 -7.76 -19.57 -7.54
CA VAL A 179 -6.74 -19.73 -8.57
C VAL A 179 -7.26 -19.12 -9.86
N GLU A 180 -6.56 -18.15 -10.45
CA GLU A 180 -6.98 -17.58 -11.72
C GLU A 180 -6.80 -18.56 -12.90
N ASP A 181 -7.71 -18.53 -13.86
CA ASP A 181 -7.84 -19.57 -14.89
C ASP A 181 -6.92 -19.43 -16.12
N ARG A 182 -6.05 -18.41 -16.18
CA ARG A 182 -5.12 -18.19 -17.30
C ARG A 182 -3.79 -18.91 -17.03
N ASP A 183 -3.14 -18.57 -15.93
CA ASP A 183 -1.79 -19.02 -15.60
C ASP A 183 -1.73 -19.83 -14.30
N PHE A 184 -2.88 -20.12 -13.69
CA PHE A 184 -3.04 -20.93 -12.47
C PHE A 184 -2.37 -20.34 -11.23
N ASN A 185 -2.24 -19.00 -11.15
CA ASN A 185 -1.73 -18.33 -9.96
C ASN A 185 -2.80 -18.30 -8.86
N ILE A 186 -2.40 -18.53 -7.61
CA ILE A 186 -3.28 -18.23 -6.47
C ILE A 186 -3.37 -16.71 -6.33
N VAL A 187 -4.58 -16.17 -6.42
CA VAL A 187 -4.85 -14.72 -6.30
C VAL A 187 -5.39 -14.35 -4.93
N ARG A 188 -5.99 -15.30 -4.22
CA ARG A 188 -6.44 -15.15 -2.84
C ARG A 188 -6.34 -16.50 -2.12
N PHE A 189 -6.04 -16.47 -0.83
CA PHE A 189 -6.28 -17.63 0.04
C PHE A 189 -6.80 -17.20 1.41
N ASN A 190 -7.67 -18.03 1.96
CA ASN A 190 -8.34 -17.79 3.24
C ASN A 190 -8.29 -19.06 4.10
N GLY A 191 -7.72 -18.99 5.29
CA GLY A 191 -7.59 -20.17 6.14
C GLY A 191 -6.64 -19.98 7.31
N ILE A 192 -6.14 -21.09 7.85
CA ILE A 192 -5.26 -21.14 9.02
C ILE A 192 -4.00 -21.92 8.69
N SER A 193 -2.86 -21.49 9.23
CA SER A 193 -1.61 -22.23 9.18
C SER A 193 -1.01 -22.34 10.57
N ARG A 194 -1.09 -23.53 11.16
CA ARG A 194 -0.63 -23.78 12.54
C ARG A 194 0.89 -23.65 12.71
N ASN A 195 1.65 -23.80 11.63
CA ASN A 195 3.07 -23.50 11.61
C ASN A 195 3.30 -21.98 11.78
N ILE A 196 2.49 -21.18 11.07
CA ILE A 196 2.54 -19.72 11.16
C ILE A 196 2.10 -19.24 12.54
N ASP A 197 1.10 -19.87 13.16
CA ASP A 197 0.62 -19.52 14.51
C ASP A 197 1.72 -19.59 15.59
N HIS A 198 2.58 -20.62 15.54
CA HIS A 198 3.73 -20.74 16.43
C HIS A 198 4.79 -19.68 16.14
N THR A 199 4.99 -19.31 14.87
CA THR A 199 5.94 -18.26 14.49
C THR A 199 5.42 -16.84 14.70
N LEU A 200 4.11 -16.63 14.82
CA LEU A 200 3.49 -15.32 15.05
C LEU A 200 3.53 -14.91 16.53
N SER A 201 3.69 -15.86 17.44
CA SER A 201 3.65 -15.62 18.88
C SER A 201 4.83 -16.26 19.62
N SER A 202 5.57 -15.43 20.34
CA SER A 202 6.57 -15.86 21.31
C SER A 202 5.89 -15.89 22.70
N PHE A 203 6.12 -16.95 23.48
CA PHE A 203 5.88 -16.97 24.94
C PHE A 203 4.46 -17.25 25.51
N PHE A 204 3.54 -17.90 24.81
CA PHE A 204 2.23 -18.23 25.41
C PHE A 204 2.06 -19.68 25.92
N ARG A 205 1.33 -19.84 27.03
CA ARG A 205 0.73 -21.12 27.50
C ARG A 205 -0.58 -21.49 26.75
N LYS A 206 -1.03 -20.68 25.79
CA LYS A 206 -2.26 -20.85 24.98
C LYS A 206 -1.93 -20.72 23.51
N LYS A 207 -2.45 -21.61 22.66
CA LYS A 207 -2.24 -21.56 21.21
C LYS A 207 -3.11 -20.45 20.62
N LEU A 208 -2.49 -19.39 20.09
CA LEU A 208 -3.20 -18.45 19.20
C LEU A 208 -3.45 -19.14 17.86
N SER A 209 -4.56 -18.80 17.21
CA SER A 209 -4.93 -19.38 15.91
C SER A 209 -5.41 -18.27 15.00
N PHE A 210 -4.48 -17.74 14.20
CA PHE A 210 -4.76 -16.65 13.28
C PHE A 210 -5.39 -17.21 12.01
N HIS A 211 -6.59 -16.72 11.71
CA HIS A 211 -7.14 -16.85 10.38
C HIS A 211 -6.57 -15.75 9.50
N VAL A 212 -6.15 -16.13 8.31
CA VAL A 212 -5.47 -15.28 7.35
C VAL A 212 -6.33 -15.20 6.10
N ASP A 213 -6.52 -13.99 5.57
CA ASP A 213 -7.06 -13.70 4.25
C ASP A 213 -6.02 -12.89 3.47
N SER A 214 -5.33 -13.54 2.55
CA SER A 214 -4.22 -12.95 1.79
C SER A 214 -4.60 -12.78 0.33
N TRP A 215 -4.23 -11.64 -0.23
CA TRP A 215 -4.56 -11.22 -1.59
C TRP A 215 -3.31 -10.86 -2.38
N ARG A 216 -3.31 -11.29 -3.63
CA ARG A 216 -2.29 -10.96 -4.62
C ARG A 216 -2.91 -10.13 -5.73
N VAL A 217 -2.16 -9.14 -6.19
CA VAL A 217 -2.58 -8.28 -7.30
C VAL A 217 -1.71 -8.54 -8.51
N ASN A 218 -2.29 -8.39 -9.70
CA ASN A 218 -1.53 -8.49 -10.94
C ASN A 218 -0.87 -7.15 -11.20
N VAL A 219 0.45 -7.08 -11.03
CA VAL A 219 1.22 -5.83 -11.14
C VAL A 219 1.78 -5.60 -12.55
N LEU A 220 2.04 -6.70 -13.26
CA LEU A 220 2.48 -6.73 -14.66
C LEU A 220 1.82 -7.95 -15.32
N PRO A 221 1.72 -8.01 -16.65
CA PRO A 221 1.17 -9.18 -17.34
C PRO A 221 1.84 -10.49 -16.87
N GLY A 222 1.05 -11.41 -16.31
CA GLY A 222 1.52 -12.71 -15.80
C GLY A 222 2.30 -12.66 -14.47
N LEU A 223 2.43 -11.49 -13.85
CA LEU A 223 3.10 -11.31 -12.55
C LEU A 223 2.10 -10.97 -11.45
N TRP A 224 1.83 -11.95 -10.58
CA TRP A 224 1.01 -11.79 -9.38
C TRP A 224 1.89 -11.73 -8.15
N LEU A 225 1.70 -10.71 -7.31
CA LEU A 225 2.50 -10.53 -6.09
C LEU A 225 1.60 -10.29 -4.87
N PRO A 226 1.98 -10.80 -3.69
CA PRO A 226 1.31 -10.49 -2.43
C PRO A 226 1.31 -8.99 -2.15
N ALA A 227 0.17 -8.44 -1.81
CA ALA A 227 0.02 -7.00 -1.54
C ALA A 227 -0.67 -6.73 -0.20
N TYR A 228 -1.65 -7.56 0.16
CA TYR A 228 -2.50 -7.34 1.32
C TYR A 228 -2.74 -8.64 2.06
N VAL A 229 -2.58 -8.62 3.37
CA VAL A 229 -3.00 -9.73 4.25
C VAL A 229 -3.83 -9.16 5.39
N TYR A 230 -5.01 -9.70 5.58
CA TYR A 230 -5.81 -9.49 6.77
C TYR A 230 -5.67 -10.70 7.67
N CYS A 231 -5.44 -10.49 8.97
CA CYS A 231 -5.52 -11.57 9.95
C CYS A 231 -6.53 -11.25 11.03
N GLU A 232 -7.23 -12.28 11.51
CA GLU A 232 -8.18 -12.19 12.60
C GLU A 232 -8.01 -13.39 13.55
N GLU A 233 -8.06 -13.12 14.85
CA GLU A 233 -8.07 -14.13 15.90
C GLU A 233 -9.42 -14.10 16.62
N THR A 234 -10.10 -15.25 16.65
CA THR A 234 -11.45 -15.37 17.20
C THR A 234 -11.58 -16.39 18.34
N ASP A 235 -10.55 -17.19 18.67
CA ASP A 235 -10.67 -18.42 19.45
C ASP A 235 -9.54 -18.61 20.50
N LEU A 236 -9.39 -17.66 21.41
CA LEU A 236 -8.44 -17.71 22.53
C LEU A 236 -8.80 -18.70 23.67
N SER A 237 -9.81 -19.57 23.51
CA SER A 237 -10.22 -20.53 24.57
C SER A 237 -10.97 -21.78 24.09
N ASP A 238 -10.53 -22.95 24.54
CA ASP A 238 -11.21 -24.28 24.43
C ASP A 238 -12.56 -24.38 25.19
N ARG A 239 -13.22 -23.26 25.54
CA ARG A 239 -14.52 -23.28 26.25
C ARG A 239 -15.62 -22.62 25.41
N PRO A 240 -16.76 -23.29 25.22
CA PRO A 240 -17.87 -22.73 24.48
C PRO A 240 -18.71 -21.84 25.40
N ALA A 241 -18.52 -20.51 25.37
CA ALA A 241 -19.52 -19.56 25.89
C ALA A 241 -19.23 -18.12 25.42
N LEU A 242 -20.29 -17.46 24.90
CA LEU A 242 -20.43 -16.08 24.39
C LEU A 242 -20.15 -15.89 22.89
N PRO A 243 -20.85 -14.95 22.21
CA PRO A 243 -20.61 -14.68 20.80
C PRO A 243 -19.13 -14.38 20.58
N ARG A 244 -18.50 -15.18 19.73
CA ARG A 244 -17.08 -15.13 19.39
C ARG A 244 -16.77 -13.80 18.70
N MET A 245 -16.41 -12.79 19.47
CA MET A 245 -15.93 -11.51 18.95
C MET A 245 -14.42 -11.59 18.73
N PRO A 246 -13.90 -11.01 17.64
CA PRO A 246 -12.47 -11.02 17.38
C PRO A 246 -11.74 -10.31 18.50
N ARG A 247 -10.64 -10.92 18.95
CA ARG A 247 -9.78 -10.33 19.97
C ARG A 247 -8.58 -9.61 19.36
N ILE A 248 -8.18 -10.00 18.17
CA ILE A 248 -7.06 -9.40 17.44
C ILE A 248 -7.47 -9.26 15.98
N LYS A 249 -7.20 -8.09 15.42
CA LYS A 249 -7.19 -7.86 13.97
C LYS A 249 -5.82 -7.35 13.57
N SER A 250 -5.34 -7.74 12.40
CA SER A 250 -4.14 -7.16 11.82
C SER A 250 -4.25 -6.97 10.32
N GLN A 251 -3.49 -6.01 9.82
CA GLN A 251 -3.31 -5.77 8.39
C GLN A 251 -1.81 -5.77 8.08
N VAL A 252 -1.45 -6.54 7.07
CA VAL A 252 -0.11 -6.55 6.46
C VAL A 252 -0.22 -5.93 5.08
N ARG A 253 0.64 -4.98 4.76
CA ARG A 253 0.75 -4.35 3.45
C ARG A 253 2.15 -4.53 2.91
N LEU A 254 2.26 -4.87 1.63
CA LEU A 254 3.53 -5.04 0.94
C LEU A 254 3.60 -4.10 -0.26
N TRP A 255 4.71 -3.39 -0.40
CA TRP A 255 5.01 -2.53 -1.56
C TRP A 255 6.52 -2.41 -1.77
N GLY A 256 6.97 -1.66 -2.76
CA GLY A 256 8.38 -1.51 -3.07
C GLY A 256 8.97 -2.74 -3.76
N TYR A 257 8.19 -3.44 -4.60
CA TYR A 257 8.75 -4.51 -5.43
C TYR A 257 9.69 -3.97 -6.53
N GLU A 258 9.50 -2.73 -6.99
CA GLU A 258 10.35 -2.01 -7.95
C GLU A 258 11.05 -0.80 -7.31
N LEU A 259 11.67 -0.95 -6.13
CA LEU A 259 12.44 0.15 -5.55
C LEU A 259 13.60 0.54 -6.47
N LYS A 260 13.55 1.78 -6.98
CA LYS A 260 14.44 2.31 -8.03
C LYS A 260 15.92 2.39 -7.68
N GLY A 261 16.34 1.94 -6.50
CA GLY A 261 17.75 1.81 -6.11
C GLY A 261 18.57 0.86 -7.02
N THR A 262 17.92 -0.07 -7.73
CA THR A 262 18.56 -0.99 -8.68
C THR A 262 18.61 -0.47 -10.12
N ALA A 263 17.92 0.63 -10.47
CA ALA A 263 17.78 1.12 -11.84
C ALA A 263 18.84 2.14 -12.29
N VAL A 264 19.70 2.65 -11.38
CA VAL A 264 20.72 3.67 -11.68
C VAL A 264 21.71 3.21 -12.77
N GLN A 265 21.93 1.90 -12.93
CA GLN A 265 22.76 1.36 -14.03
C GLN A 265 22.15 1.58 -15.43
N SER A 266 20.83 1.72 -15.54
CA SER A 266 20.14 1.97 -16.82
C SER A 266 20.29 3.41 -17.31
N GLU A 267 20.44 4.39 -16.40
CA GLU A 267 20.61 5.80 -16.77
C GLU A 267 22.04 6.09 -17.27
N PHE A 268 23.04 5.36 -16.79
CA PHE A 268 24.40 5.42 -17.37
C PHE A 268 24.48 4.79 -18.76
N THR A 269 23.59 3.87 -19.11
CA THR A 269 23.57 3.19 -20.42
C THR A 269 22.74 3.93 -21.48
N SER A 270 21.96 4.96 -21.09
CA SER A 270 21.20 5.81 -22.01
C SER A 270 21.88 7.15 -22.34
N ILE A 271 23.19 7.27 -22.08
CA ILE A 271 24.00 8.36 -22.66
C ILE A 271 23.99 8.16 -24.18
N LEU A 272 23.06 8.81 -24.87
CA LEU A 272 23.00 8.91 -26.32
C LEU A 272 24.29 9.57 -26.82
N LEU A 273 25.23 8.76 -27.32
CA LEU A 273 26.53 9.19 -27.84
C LEU A 273 26.45 9.95 -29.19
N ASP A 274 25.25 10.18 -29.75
CA ASP A 274 25.04 10.78 -31.07
C ASP A 274 24.09 12.01 -31.06
N ALA A 275 24.32 12.98 -30.16
CA ALA A 275 23.75 14.33 -30.32
C ALA A 275 24.81 15.24 -30.98
N PRO A 276 24.66 15.69 -32.26
CA PRO A 276 25.70 16.44 -32.97
C PRO A 276 26.01 17.85 -32.44
N THR A 277 25.39 18.27 -31.34
CA THR A 277 25.67 19.55 -30.67
C THR A 277 25.20 19.45 -29.23
N VAL A 278 26.07 18.99 -28.33
CA VAL A 278 25.96 19.36 -26.92
C VAL A 278 26.38 20.82 -26.84
N GLN A 279 25.42 21.73 -27.04
CA GLN A 279 25.63 23.14 -26.70
C GLN A 279 25.73 23.21 -25.18
N ASP A 280 26.92 23.55 -24.69
CA ASP A 280 27.11 23.85 -23.28
C ASP A 280 26.23 25.06 -22.92
N SER A 281 25.13 24.82 -22.22
CA SER A 281 24.25 25.87 -21.73
C SER A 281 24.82 26.57 -20.48
N SER A 282 26.08 26.33 -20.12
CA SER A 282 26.78 27.01 -19.02
C SER A 282 26.77 28.54 -19.17
N ASP A 283 26.68 29.08 -20.39
CA ASP A 283 26.50 30.51 -20.68
C ASP A 283 25.21 31.11 -20.09
N GLN A 284 24.22 30.28 -19.73
CA GLN A 284 23.01 30.72 -19.00
C GLN A 284 23.15 30.63 -17.48
N THR A 285 24.21 30.00 -16.96
CA THR A 285 24.43 29.81 -15.52
C THR A 285 25.21 31.00 -14.96
N LYS A 286 24.56 32.16 -14.90
CA LYS A 286 25.12 33.32 -14.19
C LYS A 286 25.44 32.94 -12.75
N GLN A 287 26.58 33.42 -12.24
CA GLN A 287 26.93 33.28 -10.83
C GLN A 287 25.76 33.80 -9.97
N LEU A 288 25.22 32.91 -9.13
CA LEU A 288 24.15 33.26 -8.20
C LEU A 288 24.68 34.26 -7.17
N SER A 289 23.85 35.23 -6.80
CA SER A 289 24.16 36.07 -5.64
C SER A 289 24.23 35.21 -4.37
N PRO A 290 24.95 35.64 -3.31
CA PRO A 290 25.04 34.88 -2.06
C PRO A 290 23.67 34.45 -1.49
N VAL A 291 22.65 35.31 -1.57
CA VAL A 291 21.28 35.01 -1.11
C VAL A 291 20.62 33.95 -1.99
N GLN A 292 20.79 34.02 -3.32
CA GLN A 292 20.25 33.00 -4.23
C GLN A 292 20.97 31.66 -4.06
N SER A 293 22.27 31.67 -3.79
CA SER A 293 23.04 30.47 -3.47
C SER A 293 22.56 29.81 -2.17
N GLN A 294 22.28 30.61 -1.14
CA GLN A 294 21.72 30.12 0.14
C GLN A 294 20.36 29.43 -0.06
N ARG A 295 19.44 30.07 -0.79
CA ARG A 295 18.12 29.47 -1.11
C ARG A 295 18.25 28.19 -1.92
N ARG A 296 19.16 28.16 -2.90
CA ARG A 296 19.42 26.95 -3.69
C ARG A 296 20.00 25.83 -2.84
N TRP A 297 20.80 26.17 -1.83
CA TRP A 297 21.36 25.21 -0.88
C TRP A 297 20.29 24.61 0.03
N GLU A 298 19.35 25.42 0.52
CA GLU A 298 18.17 24.97 1.27
C GLU A 298 17.30 24.06 0.41
N GLN A 299 16.99 24.46 -0.82
CA GLN A 299 16.25 23.63 -1.76
C GLN A 299 16.94 22.29 -2.03
N GLN A 300 18.27 22.28 -2.14
CA GLN A 300 19.02 21.05 -2.33
C GLN A 300 18.92 20.11 -1.11
N ALA A 301 18.85 20.65 0.11
CA ALA A 301 18.57 19.83 1.29
C ALA A 301 17.17 19.21 1.24
N GLU A 302 16.16 19.97 0.83
CA GLU A 302 14.79 19.48 0.63
C GLU A 302 14.74 18.34 -0.39
N ASP A 303 15.29 18.58 -1.58
CA ASP A 303 15.32 17.64 -2.69
C ASP A 303 16.05 16.34 -2.30
N ASN A 304 17.21 16.45 -1.63
CA ASN A 304 17.97 15.29 -1.16
C ASN A 304 17.17 14.42 -0.18
N VAL A 305 16.44 15.03 0.76
CA VAL A 305 15.59 14.31 1.72
C VAL A 305 14.44 13.60 1.01
N LEU A 306 13.72 14.31 0.14
CA LEU A 306 12.57 13.77 -0.59
C LEU A 306 13.00 12.63 -1.53
N ASP A 307 14.11 12.79 -2.24
CA ASP A 307 14.70 11.76 -3.07
C ASP A 307 15.11 10.54 -2.25
N ARG A 308 15.73 10.76 -1.08
CA ARG A 308 16.17 9.66 -0.23
C ARG A 308 14.99 8.85 0.31
N LEU A 309 13.91 9.54 0.72
CA LEU A 309 12.67 8.90 1.18
C LEU A 309 11.95 8.15 0.04
N SER A 310 11.97 8.71 -1.17
CA SER A 310 11.37 8.06 -2.34
C SER A 310 12.16 6.83 -2.77
N ARG A 311 13.50 6.89 -2.80
CA ARG A 311 14.36 5.73 -3.10
C ARG A 311 14.23 4.62 -2.06
N ALA A 312 14.01 4.98 -0.79
CA ALA A 312 13.77 4.02 0.29
C ALA A 312 12.39 3.37 0.23
N GLY A 313 11.46 3.85 -0.61
CA GLY A 313 10.08 3.38 -0.67
C GLY A 313 9.17 3.92 0.44
N PHE A 314 9.60 4.96 1.17
CA PHE A 314 8.76 5.59 2.20
C PHE A 314 7.84 6.67 1.63
N LEU A 315 8.29 7.38 0.58
CA LEU A 315 7.53 8.43 -0.07
C LEU A 315 6.99 7.95 -1.42
N ALA A 316 5.67 8.05 -1.62
CA ALA A 316 5.03 7.69 -2.88
C ALA A 316 5.58 8.56 -4.03
N PRO A 317 5.76 8.04 -5.25
CA PRO A 317 6.07 8.86 -6.42
C PRO A 317 4.98 9.89 -6.68
N ALA A 318 5.37 11.02 -7.28
CA ALA A 318 4.42 12.09 -7.57
C ALA A 318 3.24 11.59 -8.41
N GLY A 319 2.02 12.00 -8.04
CA GLY A 319 0.81 11.46 -8.64
C GLY A 319 -0.47 12.25 -8.41
N ARG A 320 -1.60 11.63 -8.76
CA ARG A 320 -2.93 12.28 -8.71
C ARG A 320 -3.36 12.65 -7.28
N VAL A 321 -2.96 11.86 -6.29
CA VAL A 321 -3.31 12.13 -4.88
C VAL A 321 -2.69 13.46 -4.44
N ASP A 322 -1.42 13.71 -4.80
CA ASP A 322 -0.73 14.97 -4.51
C ASP A 322 -1.50 16.17 -5.07
N ALA A 323 -1.92 16.10 -6.33
CA ALA A 323 -2.71 17.17 -6.96
C ALA A 323 -4.05 17.44 -6.26
N VAL A 324 -4.66 16.42 -5.64
CA VAL A 324 -5.89 16.60 -4.84
C VAL A 324 -5.58 17.29 -3.52
N LEU A 325 -4.48 16.92 -2.84
CA LEU A 325 -4.03 17.61 -1.63
C LEU A 325 -3.69 19.09 -1.94
N GLU A 326 -2.97 19.33 -3.04
CA GLU A 326 -2.61 20.67 -3.50
C GLU A 326 -3.83 21.51 -3.89
N THR A 327 -4.91 20.88 -4.38
CA THR A 327 -6.18 21.59 -4.64
C THR A 327 -6.78 22.13 -3.33
N VAL A 328 -6.80 21.31 -2.27
CA VAL A 328 -7.31 21.72 -0.95
C VAL A 328 -6.41 22.80 -0.33
N LEU A 329 -5.09 22.65 -0.46
CA LEU A 329 -4.11 23.64 -0.01
C LEU A 329 -4.29 24.98 -0.75
N ASN A 330 -4.41 24.96 -2.07
CA ASN A 330 -4.62 26.16 -2.89
C ASN A 330 -5.94 26.87 -2.53
N ASN A 331 -7.00 26.14 -2.18
CA ASN A 331 -8.23 26.75 -1.66
C ASN A 331 -7.98 27.57 -0.38
N LEU A 332 -7.11 27.10 0.52
CA LEU A 332 -6.72 27.84 1.72
C LEU A 332 -5.89 29.08 1.36
N GLU A 333 -4.90 28.94 0.46
CA GLU A 333 -4.04 30.04 0.03
C GLU A 333 -4.83 31.18 -0.63
N VAL A 334 -5.67 30.85 -1.61
CA VAL A 334 -6.46 31.82 -2.37
C VAL A 334 -7.44 32.56 -1.46
N THR A 335 -8.18 31.84 -0.61
CA THR A 335 -9.17 32.48 0.28
C THR A 335 -8.55 33.34 1.38
N ASN A 336 -7.28 33.08 1.73
CA ASN A 336 -6.53 33.88 2.68
C ASN A 336 -5.65 34.95 2.03
N ASN A 337 -5.69 35.12 0.70
CA ASN A 337 -4.87 36.04 -0.07
C ASN A 337 -3.36 35.85 0.19
N LEU A 338 -2.94 34.59 0.26
CA LEU A 338 -1.53 34.23 0.49
C LEU A 338 -0.78 34.17 -0.83
N THR A 339 0.48 34.58 -0.81
CA THR A 339 1.40 34.43 -1.94
C THR A 339 2.70 33.84 -1.40
N ILE A 340 2.96 32.59 -1.74
CA ILE A 340 4.11 31.83 -1.26
C ILE A 340 4.99 31.53 -2.47
N ASP A 341 6.26 31.94 -2.39
CA ASP A 341 7.25 31.73 -3.43
C ASP A 341 8.54 31.17 -2.79
N PRO A 342 8.97 29.94 -3.15
CA PRO A 342 8.35 29.02 -4.12
C PRO A 342 7.02 28.42 -3.62
N PRO A 343 6.15 27.93 -4.53
CA PRO A 343 4.87 27.34 -4.17
C PRO A 343 5.06 26.07 -3.33
N LEU A 344 4.15 25.85 -2.38
CA LEU A 344 4.11 24.64 -1.58
C LEU A 344 3.63 23.45 -2.42
N LYS A 345 4.23 22.29 -2.18
CA LYS A 345 3.85 21.01 -2.78
C LYS A 345 3.31 20.07 -1.72
N CYS A 346 2.53 19.08 -2.13
CA CYS A 346 2.11 17.99 -1.24
C CYS A 346 2.73 16.68 -1.68
N ARG A 347 3.13 15.84 -0.71
CA ARG A 347 3.56 14.45 -0.95
C ARG A 347 3.00 13.52 0.11
N VAL A 348 2.98 12.23 -0.21
CA VAL A 348 2.39 11.22 0.69
C VAL A 348 3.43 10.21 1.15
N LEU A 349 3.55 10.09 2.47
CA LEU A 349 4.29 9.03 3.14
C LEU A 349 3.42 7.75 3.15
N LEU A 350 3.97 6.61 2.77
CA LEU A 350 3.19 5.38 2.56
C LEU A 350 2.77 4.64 3.85
N THR A 351 3.27 5.08 5.01
CA THR A 351 3.03 4.43 6.30
C THR A 351 1.68 4.77 6.94
N ALA A 352 1.25 3.93 7.87
CA ALA A 352 -0.03 4.03 8.57
C ALA A 352 -0.09 5.01 9.75
N PRO A 353 0.97 5.29 10.54
CA PRO A 353 0.85 6.23 11.64
C PRO A 353 0.38 7.60 11.18
N LEU A 354 -0.47 8.24 11.96
CA LEU A 354 -1.10 9.51 11.65
C LEU A 354 -0.06 10.61 11.88
N GLU A 355 0.55 11.10 10.81
CA GLU A 355 1.57 12.13 10.89
C GLU A 355 1.51 13.06 9.68
N SER A 356 1.89 14.30 9.93
CA SER A 356 2.14 15.34 8.95
C SER A 356 3.39 16.11 9.36
N PHE A 357 4.07 16.70 8.38
CA PHE A 357 5.23 17.56 8.61
C PHE A 357 5.58 18.35 7.34
N THR A 358 6.51 19.29 7.47
CA THR A 358 7.11 20.02 6.36
C THR A 358 8.56 19.60 6.10
N VAL A 359 8.91 19.45 4.82
CA VAL A 359 10.28 19.37 4.32
C VAL A 359 10.50 20.59 3.46
N GLY A 360 10.86 21.70 4.12
CA GLY A 360 10.92 23.02 3.51
C GLY A 360 9.61 23.39 2.82
N HIS A 361 9.58 23.44 1.49
CA HIS A 361 8.39 23.82 0.72
C HIS A 361 7.51 22.63 0.32
N THR A 362 7.68 21.48 0.96
CA THR A 362 6.86 20.29 0.72
C THR A 362 6.15 19.87 2.00
N ILE A 363 4.82 19.88 1.98
CA ILE A 363 3.97 19.31 3.03
C ILE A 363 3.86 17.80 2.78
N VAL A 364 4.16 16.99 3.80
CA VAL A 364 4.07 15.53 3.74
C VAL A 364 2.96 15.06 4.68
N LEU A 365 2.02 14.27 4.16
CA LEU A 365 0.98 13.59 4.95
C LEU A 365 1.16 12.08 4.86
N SER A 366 0.91 11.35 5.94
CA SER A 366 0.88 9.89 5.89
C SER A 366 -0.39 9.35 5.22
N ARG A 367 -0.25 8.19 4.56
CA ARG A 367 -1.37 7.45 3.98
C ARG A 367 -2.42 7.15 5.03
N GLY A 368 -2.00 6.71 6.22
CA GLY A 368 -2.92 6.40 7.29
C GLY A 368 -3.71 7.61 7.78
N LEU A 369 -3.09 8.80 7.84
CA LEU A 369 -3.80 10.06 8.13
C LEU A 369 -4.86 10.34 7.08
N ILE A 370 -4.51 10.28 5.79
CA ILE A 370 -5.45 10.52 4.70
C ILE A 370 -6.61 9.51 4.73
N ASP A 371 -6.32 8.23 5.01
CA ASP A 371 -7.33 7.18 5.08
C ASP A 371 -8.42 7.44 6.13
N VAL A 372 -8.06 7.99 7.28
CA VAL A 372 -8.99 8.14 8.43
C VAL A 372 -9.80 9.43 8.43
N LEU A 373 -9.47 10.40 7.56
CA LEU A 373 -10.15 11.69 7.53
C LEU A 373 -11.59 11.54 7.00
N PRO A 374 -12.60 12.00 7.76
CA PRO A 374 -14.01 11.83 7.39
C PRO A 374 -14.40 12.69 6.18
N ASP A 375 -13.80 13.86 6.03
CA ASP A 375 -14.16 14.85 5.01
C ASP A 375 -13.01 15.79 4.64
N GLU A 376 -13.28 16.63 3.63
CA GLU A 376 -12.35 17.65 3.12
C GLU A 376 -12.07 18.76 4.13
N ALA A 377 -13.00 19.08 5.05
CA ALA A 377 -12.77 20.11 6.08
C ALA A 377 -11.72 19.65 7.10
N SER A 378 -11.75 18.37 7.47
CA SER A 378 -10.74 17.73 8.32
C SER A 378 -9.39 17.64 7.60
N LEU A 379 -9.38 17.37 6.29
CA LEU A 379 -8.16 17.44 5.48
C LEU A 379 -7.58 18.86 5.40
N ALA A 380 -8.44 19.86 5.18
CA ALA A 380 -8.04 21.26 5.16
C ALA A 380 -7.51 21.74 6.51
N MET A 381 -8.01 21.19 7.62
CA MET A 381 -7.47 21.46 8.95
C MET A 381 -6.02 20.96 9.07
N VAL A 382 -5.74 19.72 8.66
CA VAL A 382 -4.37 19.16 8.69
C VAL A 382 -3.44 19.95 7.77
N LEU A 383 -3.84 20.16 6.50
CA LEU A 383 -3.03 20.93 5.54
C LEU A 383 -2.84 22.38 5.99
N GLY A 384 -3.87 22.99 6.59
CA GLY A 384 -3.82 24.34 7.12
C GLY A 384 -2.88 24.48 8.32
N HIS A 385 -2.71 23.42 9.11
CA HIS A 385 -1.75 23.38 10.21
C HIS A 385 -0.32 23.43 9.67
N GLU A 386 0.01 22.55 8.73
CA GLU A 386 1.34 22.53 8.07
C GLU A 386 1.61 23.83 7.28
N LEU A 387 0.60 24.37 6.59
CA LEU A 387 0.67 25.68 5.96
C LEU A 387 0.96 26.78 6.98
N SER A 388 0.43 26.69 8.20
CA SER A 388 0.70 27.67 9.25
C SER A 388 2.16 27.64 9.69
N HIS A 389 2.79 26.46 9.79
CA HIS A 389 4.24 26.35 10.02
C HIS A 389 5.04 27.05 8.91
N ALA A 390 4.69 26.80 7.64
CA ALA A 390 5.34 27.45 6.51
C ALA A 390 5.22 28.98 6.55
N LEU A 391 4.03 29.52 6.85
CA LEU A 391 3.79 30.97 6.93
C LEU A 391 4.48 31.64 8.12
N LEU A 392 4.65 30.92 9.23
CA LEU A 392 5.32 31.42 10.42
C LEU A 392 6.85 31.27 10.34
N GLY A 393 7.37 30.65 9.27
CA GLY A 393 8.80 30.43 9.09
C GLY A 393 9.36 29.37 10.03
N HIS A 394 8.53 28.44 10.51
CA HIS A 394 8.96 27.29 11.30
C HIS A 394 9.66 26.27 10.39
N GLN A 395 10.95 26.48 10.12
CA GLN A 395 11.72 25.62 9.23
C GLN A 395 12.28 24.40 9.95
N LEU A 396 11.91 23.20 9.47
CA LEU A 396 12.46 21.93 9.96
C LEU A 396 13.60 21.38 9.10
N ILE A 397 13.80 21.91 7.88
CA ILE A 397 14.85 21.42 7.00
C ILE A 397 16.22 21.98 7.41
N ASP A 398 17.11 21.08 7.83
CA ASP A 398 18.48 21.41 8.15
C ASP A 398 19.34 21.35 6.87
N THR A 399 19.99 22.46 6.53
CA THR A 399 20.91 22.55 5.37
C THR A 399 22.05 21.53 5.40
N LYS A 400 22.31 20.85 6.53
CA LYS A 400 23.21 19.69 6.56
C LYS A 400 22.80 18.59 5.57
N PHE A 401 21.52 18.47 5.23
CA PHE A 401 21.06 17.45 4.29
C PHE A 401 21.33 17.82 2.83
N ALA A 402 21.80 19.04 2.53
CA ALA A 402 22.33 19.39 1.21
C ALA A 402 23.66 18.67 0.91
N PHE A 403 24.40 18.27 1.97
CA PHE A 403 25.60 17.47 1.83
C PHE A 403 25.22 16.01 1.56
N ALA A 404 25.62 15.50 0.38
CA ALA A 404 25.18 14.19 -0.11
C ALA A 404 25.55 13.03 0.83
N ASP A 405 26.66 13.12 1.56
CA ASP A 405 27.14 12.09 2.49
C ASP A 405 26.19 11.88 3.68
N ARG A 406 25.45 12.92 4.10
CA ARG A 406 24.59 12.86 5.30
C ARG A 406 23.39 11.93 5.17
N LEU A 407 23.01 11.57 3.95
CA LEU A 407 21.91 10.65 3.66
C LEU A 407 22.39 9.30 3.12
N MET A 408 23.71 9.08 3.03
CA MET A 408 24.32 7.79 2.67
C MET A 408 24.33 6.82 3.87
N VAL A 409 23.17 6.64 4.49
CA VAL A 409 22.93 5.70 5.60
C VAL A 409 22.07 4.53 5.12
N PRO A 410 22.11 3.37 5.79
CA PRO A 410 21.19 2.27 5.51
C PRO A 410 19.71 2.68 5.66
N ASP A 411 18.81 2.05 4.90
CA ASP A 411 17.37 2.35 4.97
C ASP A 411 16.79 2.17 6.39
N SER A 412 17.32 1.22 7.16
CA SER A 412 16.92 0.95 8.55
C SER A 412 17.22 2.09 9.51
N GLU A 413 18.15 2.97 9.16
CA GLU A 413 18.52 4.13 9.98
C GLU A 413 17.80 5.41 9.53
N LEU A 414 17.22 5.41 8.32
CA LEU A 414 16.68 6.63 7.70
C LEU A 414 15.56 7.27 8.52
N LEU A 415 14.59 6.46 8.98
CA LEU A 415 13.55 6.93 9.90
C LEU A 415 14.18 7.42 11.20
N GLY A 416 15.25 6.80 11.67
CA GLY A 416 16.06 7.22 12.81
C GLY A 416 16.61 8.65 12.68
N THR A 417 17.20 8.91 11.52
CA THR A 417 17.96 10.12 11.16
C THR A 417 17.08 11.32 10.84
N LEU A 418 15.94 11.09 10.19
CA LEU A 418 15.03 12.15 9.77
C LEU A 418 13.94 12.36 10.83
N ARG A 419 13.99 13.52 11.48
CA ARG A 419 13.01 13.98 12.47
C ARG A 419 12.57 15.39 12.12
N PHE A 420 11.28 15.54 11.90
CA PHE A 420 10.61 16.75 11.50
C PHE A 420 9.57 17.08 12.58
N ARG A 421 10.06 17.40 13.78
CA ARG A 421 9.20 17.71 14.92
C ARG A 421 9.42 19.13 15.38
N HIS A 422 8.34 19.90 15.48
CA HIS A 422 8.38 21.24 16.01
C HIS A 422 8.34 21.26 17.54
N PRO A 423 8.92 22.29 18.19
CA PRO A 423 8.72 22.54 19.61
C PRO A 423 7.28 22.99 19.91
N SER A 424 6.81 22.72 21.13
CA SER A 424 5.44 23.03 21.57
C SER A 424 5.02 24.51 21.39
N SER A 425 5.96 25.45 21.42
CA SER A 425 5.69 26.87 21.15
C SER A 425 5.31 27.14 19.69
N GLU A 426 5.95 26.45 18.75
CA GLU A 426 5.69 26.57 17.32
C GLU A 426 4.36 25.88 16.97
N GLU A 427 4.09 24.71 17.56
CA GLU A 427 2.79 24.04 17.46
C GLU A 427 1.64 24.94 17.93
N SER A 428 1.80 25.59 19.09
CA SER A 428 0.76 26.50 19.63
C SER A 428 0.51 27.73 18.73
N ALA A 429 1.56 28.22 18.08
CA ALA A 429 1.46 29.33 17.13
C ALA A 429 0.80 28.89 15.82
N ALA A 430 1.14 27.71 15.31
CA ALA A 430 0.50 27.10 14.15
C ALA A 430 -0.99 26.83 14.39
N ASP A 431 -1.36 26.27 15.55
CA ASP A 431 -2.74 26.07 15.98
C ASP A 431 -3.58 27.35 15.93
N THR A 432 -3.00 28.45 16.42
CA THR A 432 -3.67 29.75 16.41
C THR A 432 -3.87 30.24 14.98
N LYS A 433 -2.84 30.08 14.14
CA LYS A 433 -2.85 30.55 12.76
C LYS A 433 -3.79 29.73 11.89
N VAL A 434 -3.85 28.42 12.03
CA VAL A 434 -4.74 27.57 11.22
C VAL A 434 -6.21 27.86 11.51
N VAL A 435 -6.58 28.15 12.77
CA VAL A 435 -7.95 28.59 13.08
C VAL A 435 -8.30 29.89 12.36
N GLU A 436 -7.36 30.84 12.26
CA GLU A 436 -7.52 32.06 11.47
C GLU A 436 -7.73 31.72 9.98
N LEU A 437 -6.86 30.89 9.40
CA LEU A 437 -6.91 30.51 7.99
C LEU A 437 -8.23 29.81 7.63
N LEU A 438 -8.65 28.86 8.46
CA LEU A 438 -9.86 28.08 8.29
C LEU A 438 -11.12 28.96 8.38
N SER A 439 -11.13 29.98 9.24
CA SER A 439 -12.27 30.88 9.40
C SER A 439 -12.59 31.72 8.16
N LYS A 440 -11.58 31.96 7.30
CA LYS A 440 -11.70 32.69 6.03
C LYS A 440 -11.87 31.76 4.83
N SER A 441 -11.76 30.45 5.04
CA SER A 441 -11.78 29.43 3.99
C SER A 441 -13.20 28.97 3.62
N PRO A 442 -13.35 28.18 2.54
CA PRO A 442 -14.62 27.53 2.19
C PRO A 442 -15.11 26.53 3.26
N TYR A 443 -14.24 26.12 4.19
CA TYR A 443 -14.51 25.10 5.21
C TYR A 443 -15.00 25.67 6.54
N LYS A 444 -15.09 27.01 6.67
CA LYS A 444 -15.45 27.71 7.92
C LYS A 444 -16.74 27.21 8.59
N ASP A 445 -17.70 26.73 7.79
CA ASP A 445 -19.01 26.26 8.27
C ASP A 445 -19.01 24.77 8.66
N LYS A 446 -17.90 24.05 8.42
CA LYS A 446 -17.70 22.62 8.71
C LYS A 446 -16.60 22.34 9.74
N LEU A 447 -16.13 23.38 10.43
CA LEU A 447 -15.04 23.23 11.42
C LEU A 447 -15.42 22.36 12.63
N ALA A 448 -16.73 22.20 12.88
CA ALA A 448 -17.23 21.26 13.87
C ALA A 448 -16.87 19.81 13.54
N ASP A 449 -16.84 19.44 12.25
CA ASP A 449 -16.50 18.09 11.80
C ASP A 449 -15.00 17.81 11.96
N ALA A 450 -14.16 18.81 11.64
CA ALA A 450 -12.72 18.75 11.89
C ALA A 450 -12.40 18.60 13.39
N GLY A 451 -13.08 19.38 14.25
CA GLY A 451 -12.93 19.24 15.70
C GLY A 451 -13.48 17.90 16.23
N LEU A 452 -14.47 17.31 15.57
CA LEU A 452 -15.01 15.98 15.90
C LEU A 452 -13.99 14.87 15.57
N PHE A 453 -13.25 15.00 14.47
CA PHE A 453 -12.13 14.12 14.14
C PHE A 453 -11.04 14.18 15.23
N LEU A 454 -10.64 15.37 15.65
CA LEU A 454 -9.67 15.54 16.74
C LEU A 454 -10.16 14.91 18.05
N ARG A 455 -11.45 15.04 18.37
CA ARG A 455 -12.04 14.34 19.54
C ARG A 455 -11.91 12.82 19.40
N ALA A 456 -12.15 12.25 18.22
CA ALA A 456 -12.01 10.81 18.00
C ALA A 456 -10.56 10.34 18.14
N VAL A 457 -9.59 11.07 17.60
CA VAL A 457 -8.16 10.77 17.78
C VAL A 457 -7.79 10.87 19.26
N ALA A 458 -8.19 11.94 19.95
CA ALA A 458 -7.90 12.12 21.38
C ALA A 458 -8.49 11.01 22.25
N ALA A 459 -9.74 10.60 21.97
CA ALA A 459 -10.41 9.52 22.69
C ALA A 459 -9.71 8.16 22.52
N ASN A 460 -9.00 7.96 21.41
CA ASN A 460 -8.30 6.71 21.10
C ASN A 460 -6.77 6.78 21.34
N ALA A 461 -6.20 7.95 21.64
CA ALA A 461 -4.75 8.17 21.81
C ALA A 461 -4.06 7.19 22.77
N LYS A 462 -4.74 6.78 23.85
CA LYS A 462 -4.19 5.81 24.81
C LYS A 462 -4.24 4.37 24.30
N ALA A 463 -5.27 4.01 23.54
CA ALA A 463 -5.47 2.65 23.03
C ALA A 463 -4.70 2.41 21.73
N LEU A 464 -4.53 3.45 20.92
CA LEU A 464 -3.92 3.42 19.59
C LEU A 464 -2.61 4.22 19.56
N THR A 465 -1.73 3.96 20.53
CA THR A 465 -0.49 4.71 20.71
C THR A 465 0.39 4.65 19.47
N ASN A 466 0.54 3.48 18.84
CA ASN A 466 1.44 3.31 17.70
C ASN A 466 0.87 3.87 16.40
N LEU A 467 -0.46 3.94 16.27
CA LEU A 467 -1.10 4.63 15.15
C LEU A 467 -1.01 6.14 15.29
N ILE A 468 -1.14 6.68 16.50
CA ILE A 468 -1.20 8.15 16.72
C ILE A 468 0.18 8.76 16.95
N GLN A 469 1.15 7.96 17.42
CA GLN A 469 2.52 8.43 17.59
C GLN A 469 3.25 8.47 16.22
N PRO A 470 3.76 9.63 15.80
CA PRO A 470 4.47 9.77 14.53
C PRO A 470 5.83 9.08 14.56
N HIS A 471 6.31 8.67 13.38
CA HIS A 471 7.70 8.27 13.24
C HIS A 471 8.60 9.47 12.99
N MET A 472 8.30 10.29 12.01
CA MET A 472 9.16 11.37 11.54
C MET A 472 8.61 12.73 11.91
N GLY A 473 7.31 12.93 11.68
CA GLY A 473 6.66 14.22 11.76
C GLY A 473 6.11 14.60 13.14
N ASP A 474 5.17 15.53 13.10
CA ASP A 474 4.45 16.02 14.26
C ASP A 474 3.29 15.12 14.65
N PHE A 475 2.90 15.22 15.92
CA PHE A 475 1.68 14.57 16.37
C PHE A 475 0.49 15.36 15.87
N ILE A 476 -0.54 14.65 15.38
CA ILE A 476 -1.85 15.26 15.18
C ILE A 476 -2.42 15.77 16.52
N ILE A 477 -2.07 15.11 17.64
CA ILE A 477 -2.41 15.53 19.00
C ILE A 477 -1.22 15.30 19.96
N GLU A 478 -0.50 16.35 20.37
CA GLU A 478 0.56 16.28 21.39
C GLU A 478 0.12 16.88 22.74
N GLY A 479 0.20 16.10 23.84
CA GLY A 479 0.48 16.56 25.22
C GLY A 479 -0.42 17.63 25.88
N GLY A 480 -1.43 18.13 25.17
CA GLY A 480 -2.36 19.21 25.53
C GLY A 480 -3.62 19.11 24.66
N GLN A 481 -4.42 20.17 24.53
CA GLN A 481 -5.51 20.23 23.54
C GLN A 481 -5.04 21.03 22.31
N PRO A 482 -4.22 20.46 21.41
CA PRO A 482 -3.93 21.07 20.14
C PRO A 482 -5.24 21.27 19.38
N LEU A 483 -5.37 22.44 18.76
CA LEU A 483 -6.63 22.89 18.18
C LEU A 483 -7.82 22.80 19.14
N GLY A 484 -7.58 22.98 20.44
CA GLY A 484 -8.59 22.87 21.49
C GLY A 484 -9.82 23.74 21.26
N VAL A 485 -9.67 24.87 20.55
CA VAL A 485 -10.79 25.71 20.10
C VAL A 485 -11.72 24.97 19.14
N LEU A 486 -11.18 24.22 18.18
CA LEU A 486 -11.96 23.39 17.25
C LEU A 486 -12.66 22.25 18.00
N MET A 487 -11.94 21.58 18.89
CA MET A 487 -12.51 20.53 19.74
C MET A 487 -13.66 21.08 20.60
N GLN A 488 -13.49 22.23 21.26
CA GLN A 488 -14.51 22.86 22.10
C GLN A 488 -15.78 23.22 21.32
N LYS A 489 -15.64 23.65 20.06
CA LYS A 489 -16.77 23.96 19.17
C LYS A 489 -17.42 22.73 18.54
N ALA A 490 -16.70 21.60 18.51
CA ALA A 490 -17.22 20.35 17.97
C ALA A 490 -18.25 19.71 18.91
N PRO A 491 -19.25 19.02 18.34
CA PRO A 491 -20.20 18.26 19.13
C PRO A 491 -19.50 17.16 19.95
N GLU A 492 -20.14 16.72 21.02
CA GLU A 492 -19.66 15.56 21.77
C GLU A 492 -19.67 14.30 20.89
N LEU A 493 -18.72 13.40 21.17
CA LEU A 493 -18.70 12.09 20.53
C LEU A 493 -19.92 11.30 20.99
N ALA A 494 -20.76 10.93 20.02
CA ALA A 494 -21.89 10.04 20.13
C ALA A 494 -21.66 8.83 19.20
N PRO A 495 -20.84 7.84 19.61
CA PRO A 495 -20.48 6.69 18.78
C PRO A 495 -21.69 5.93 18.22
N GLU A 496 -22.80 5.90 18.97
CA GLU A 496 -24.07 5.26 18.59
C GLU A 496 -24.85 5.99 17.49
N LYS A 497 -24.58 7.27 17.26
CA LYS A 497 -25.28 8.09 16.26
C LYS A 497 -24.73 7.79 14.86
N LEU A 498 -25.56 7.24 13.98
CA LEU A 498 -25.11 6.73 12.67
C LEU A 498 -24.64 7.84 11.71
N ASP A 499 -25.25 9.02 11.80
CA ASP A 499 -24.92 10.20 10.98
C ASP A 499 -23.68 10.95 11.47
N GLN A 500 -23.16 10.63 12.66
CA GLN A 500 -21.95 11.26 13.20
C GLN A 500 -20.70 10.44 12.86
N ILE A 501 -20.08 10.70 11.72
CA ILE A 501 -18.84 10.03 11.30
C ILE A 501 -17.63 10.87 11.75
N ALA A 502 -17.06 10.52 12.89
CA ALA A 502 -15.92 11.25 13.44
C ALA A 502 -14.58 10.90 12.77
N ALA A 503 -14.40 9.64 12.35
CA ALA A 503 -13.23 9.17 11.63
C ALA A 503 -13.61 7.93 10.81
N LEU A 504 -12.84 7.65 9.76
CA LEU A 504 -12.99 6.47 8.92
C LEU A 504 -12.09 5.31 9.40
N PRO A 505 -12.37 4.06 8.98
CA PRO A 505 -11.43 2.96 9.14
C PRO A 505 -10.18 3.13 8.28
N LEU A 506 -9.12 2.40 8.62
CA LEU A 506 -7.88 2.38 7.85
C LEU A 506 -8.10 1.77 6.45
N GLY A 507 -7.44 2.34 5.43
CA GLY A 507 -7.59 1.90 4.03
C GLY A 507 -8.86 2.38 3.33
N ALA A 508 -9.57 3.38 3.87
CA ALA A 508 -10.84 3.86 3.31
C ALA A 508 -10.68 4.79 2.10
N ARG A 509 -9.50 5.37 1.84
CA ARG A 509 -9.31 6.39 0.80
C ARG A 509 -8.26 6.04 -0.23
N LEU A 510 -7.18 5.37 0.17
CA LEU A 510 -6.00 5.20 -0.67
C LEU A 510 -5.69 3.72 -0.95
N VAL A 511 -5.29 3.45 -2.20
CA VAL A 511 -4.74 2.18 -2.64
C VAL A 511 -3.30 2.40 -3.07
N VAL A 512 -2.40 1.53 -2.63
CA VAL A 512 -0.99 1.52 -3.03
C VAL A 512 -0.83 0.46 -4.12
N ASP A 513 -0.29 0.87 -5.27
CA ASP A 513 0.24 -0.07 -6.25
C ASP A 513 1.55 -0.66 -5.70
N PRO A 514 1.62 -1.97 -5.42
CA PRO A 514 2.75 -2.52 -4.69
C PRO A 514 4.03 -2.60 -5.54
N TRP A 515 3.92 -2.49 -6.86
CA TRP A 515 5.06 -2.52 -7.77
C TRP A 515 5.74 -1.16 -7.85
N SER A 516 4.98 -0.15 -8.26
CA SER A 516 5.44 1.21 -8.57
C SER A 516 5.34 2.19 -7.39
N ASP A 517 4.75 1.78 -6.27
CA ASP A 517 4.48 2.58 -5.08
C ASP A 517 3.54 3.77 -5.31
N ARG A 518 2.89 3.84 -6.48
CA ARG A 518 1.95 4.89 -6.83
C ARG A 518 0.67 4.76 -6.01
N LEU A 519 0.11 5.92 -5.64
CA LEU A 519 -1.15 6.00 -4.94
C LEU A 519 -2.30 6.29 -5.88
N GLU A 520 -3.40 5.57 -5.66
CA GLU A 520 -4.69 5.84 -6.30
C GLU A 520 -5.76 6.13 -5.25
N LEU A 521 -6.72 6.97 -5.62
CA LEU A 521 -7.92 7.19 -4.82
C LEU A 521 -8.86 6.00 -4.98
N LEU A 522 -9.21 5.38 -3.85
CA LEU A 522 -10.24 4.36 -3.78
C LEU A 522 -11.60 4.98 -4.14
N ARG A 523 -12.20 4.51 -5.23
CA ARG A 523 -13.53 4.94 -5.67
C ARG A 523 -14.55 3.89 -5.28
N THR A 524 -15.04 3.96 -4.07
CA THR A 524 -16.14 3.11 -3.59
C THR A 524 -17.39 3.96 -3.36
N PRO A 525 -18.58 3.45 -3.72
CA PRO A 525 -19.82 4.14 -3.40
C PRO A 525 -20.04 4.17 -1.88
N SER A 526 -20.57 5.28 -1.37
CA SER A 526 -20.94 5.37 0.04
C SER A 526 -22.05 4.38 0.36
N VAL A 527 -21.85 3.52 1.35
CA VAL A 527 -22.85 2.55 1.83
C VAL A 527 -23.49 3.13 3.10
N PRO A 528 -24.83 3.20 3.18
CA PRO A 528 -25.50 3.65 4.40
C PRO A 528 -25.25 2.66 5.53
N LEU A 529 -24.80 3.17 6.69
CA LEU A 529 -24.57 2.35 7.86
C LEU A 529 -25.89 1.88 8.45
N THR A 530 -26.00 0.58 8.72
CA THR A 530 -27.22 0.02 9.35
C THR A 530 -27.11 -0.09 10.87
N SER A 531 -25.88 -0.01 11.39
CA SER A 531 -25.59 -0.09 12.82
C SER A 531 -24.33 0.70 13.21
N ALA A 532 -24.25 1.10 14.48
CA ALA A 532 -23.08 1.81 15.00
C ALA A 532 -21.80 0.96 14.95
N ARG A 533 -21.96 -0.36 14.88
CA ARG A 533 -20.87 -1.35 14.78
C ARG A 533 -20.13 -1.28 13.44
N GLU A 534 -20.75 -0.71 12.42
CA GLU A 534 -20.15 -0.57 11.08
C GLU A 534 -19.26 0.68 10.96
N LYS A 535 -19.27 1.59 11.95
CA LYS A 535 -18.50 2.85 11.88
C LYS A 535 -17.00 2.62 12.01
N VAL A 536 -16.59 1.70 12.90
CA VAL A 536 -15.20 1.26 13.12
C VAL A 536 -14.12 2.35 12.92
N PRO A 537 -14.22 3.51 13.63
CA PRO A 537 -13.30 4.62 13.43
C PRO A 537 -11.86 4.23 13.82
N LEU A 538 -10.87 4.63 13.02
CA LEU A 538 -9.45 4.34 13.25
C LEU A 538 -9.12 2.84 13.33
N ALA A 539 -10.04 1.97 12.90
CA ALA A 539 -9.90 0.54 13.10
C ALA A 539 -9.55 -0.21 11.81
N ILE A 540 -8.99 -1.40 11.99
CA ILE A 540 -8.67 -2.33 10.91
C ILE A 540 -9.96 -2.96 10.39
N THR A 541 -10.12 -2.95 9.06
CA THR A 541 -11.17 -3.66 8.33
C THR A 541 -10.57 -4.67 7.36
N PRO A 542 -11.30 -5.75 7.02
CA PRO A 542 -10.87 -6.65 5.95
C PRO A 542 -10.76 -5.88 4.63
N LEU A 543 -9.62 -6.00 3.95
CA LEU A 543 -9.43 -5.42 2.63
C LEU A 543 -9.75 -6.47 1.56
N MET A 544 -10.66 -6.13 0.66
CA MET A 544 -11.05 -6.99 -0.46
C MET A 544 -10.84 -6.22 -1.77
N PRO A 545 -9.61 -6.20 -2.35
CA PRO A 545 -9.33 -5.44 -3.55
C PRO A 545 -10.11 -5.96 -4.76
N TYR A 546 -10.53 -5.04 -5.63
CA TYR A 546 -11.08 -5.39 -6.94
C TYR A 546 -9.94 -5.83 -7.85
N ILE A 547 -9.84 -7.13 -8.13
CA ILE A 547 -8.75 -7.67 -8.92
C ILE A 547 -8.93 -7.32 -10.40
N ARG A 548 -7.85 -6.80 -10.99
CA ARG A 548 -7.71 -6.49 -12.42
C ARG A 548 -6.49 -7.22 -12.98
N TYR A 549 -6.49 -7.44 -14.28
CA TYR A 549 -5.27 -7.84 -14.98
C TYR A 549 -4.51 -6.59 -15.41
N ALA A 550 -3.22 -6.53 -15.11
CA ALA A 550 -2.34 -5.48 -15.60
C ALA A 550 -2.26 -5.57 -17.13
N GLU A 551 -2.41 -4.42 -17.78
CA GLU A 551 -2.18 -4.30 -19.21
C GLU A 551 -0.67 -4.25 -19.51
N ALA A 552 -0.28 -4.68 -20.70
CA ALA A 552 1.10 -4.48 -21.13
C ALA A 552 1.38 -2.97 -21.21
N PRO A 553 2.52 -2.48 -20.69
CA PRO A 553 2.88 -1.08 -20.85
C PRO A 553 2.84 -0.71 -22.33
N ALA A 554 2.13 0.36 -22.66
CA ALA A 554 1.98 0.82 -24.04
C ALA A 554 3.39 0.98 -24.64
N ARG A 555 3.67 0.27 -25.74
CA ARG A 555 4.91 0.49 -26.50
C ARG A 555 4.88 1.93 -26.99
N THR A 556 5.70 2.79 -26.41
CA THR A 556 5.96 4.11 -26.97
C THR A 556 6.62 3.89 -28.32
N THR A 557 5.83 3.93 -29.39
CA THR A 557 6.37 4.07 -30.74
C THR A 557 7.06 5.42 -30.77
N ALA A 558 8.38 5.41 -30.61
CA ALA A 558 9.21 6.52 -31.01
C ALA A 558 8.89 6.77 -32.49
N GLN A 559 8.14 7.83 -32.78
CA GLN A 559 8.03 8.37 -34.12
C GLN A 559 9.44 8.78 -34.52
N GLN A 560 10.01 8.02 -35.44
CA GLN A 560 11.11 8.48 -36.29
C GLN A 560 10.49 9.51 -37.22
N ASP A 561 10.67 10.79 -36.90
CA ASP A 561 10.65 11.87 -37.88
C ASP A 561 12.09 12.20 -38.28
#